data_AF-G9NXK2-F1
#
_entry.id   AF-G9NXK2-F1
#
_cell.length_a   1.000
_cell.length_b   1.000
_cell.length_c   1.000
_cell.angle_alpha   90.00
_cell.angle_beta   90.00
_cell.angle_gamma   90.00
#
_symmetry.space_group_name_H-M   'P 1'
#
loop_
_entity.id
_entity.type
_entity.pdbx_description
1 polymer ?
#
loop_
_entity_poly.entity_id
_entity_poly.type
_entity_poly.pdbx_seq_one_letter_code
_entity_poly.pdbx_strand_id
1 'polypeptide(L)'
;YNAVSRMALEIASYHFCPWTLHPWTMTIPQLSLSADFQSIMLLPFQAVMAAFSALPSNDASLRAVAYRYYASGLERHQAQFHRLVPWQKHQHPVSLLNLLLMSMALLEFEMMAPLGMDSWLSHAHGALSLLEQAGPQGCQVSPFFEIFWQLRFLMSYIALSTRKTSLLGTRDWMEIPFLHRGKTEFDRVIDTLLLLDTKLIKGDDWDTKTGEPEKSSKNLSGSYSAESASVSSNQIAGSEQIIRLLINLRELVSAHQADSPERQIALSTAILEDSKLLMSKPFLPFNVSLQVIAAVNLVVQYAPDSVQRQDAAQLYADWHGRLLLLA
;
A
#
# COMPACT_ATOMS: atom_id res chain seq x y z
N TYR A 1 -27.89 -5.95 -3.57
CA TYR A 1 -26.80 -5.26 -2.87
C TYR A 1 -27.32 -4.02 -2.15
N ASN A 2 -26.99 -3.85 -0.87
CA ASN A 2 -27.26 -2.61 -0.12
C ASN A 2 -26.41 -1.44 -0.66
N ALA A 3 -26.68 -0.21 -0.22
CA ALA A 3 -25.98 0.98 -0.72
C ALA A 3 -24.46 0.90 -0.49
N VAL A 4 -24.03 0.45 0.69
CA VAL A 4 -22.61 0.25 1.04
C VAL A 4 -21.92 -0.74 0.12
N SER A 5 -22.55 -1.86 -0.22
CA SER A 5 -22.01 -2.85 -1.14
C SER A 5 -21.86 -2.31 -2.56
N ARG A 6 -22.81 -1.48 -3.03
CA ARG A 6 -22.72 -0.84 -4.34
C ARG A 6 -21.56 0.16 -4.40
N MET A 7 -21.45 1.03 -3.39
CA MET A 7 -20.34 1.98 -3.29
C MET A 7 -19.00 1.24 -3.20
N ALA A 8 -18.90 0.14 -2.45
CA ALA A 8 -17.68 -0.65 -2.36
C ALA A 8 -17.24 -1.20 -3.73
N LEU A 9 -18.18 -1.72 -4.53
CA LEU A 9 -17.89 -2.22 -5.88
C LEU A 9 -17.50 -1.09 -6.83
N GLU A 10 -18.14 0.07 -6.71
CA GLU A 10 -17.81 1.24 -7.52
C GLU A 10 -16.42 1.79 -7.17
N ILE A 11 -16.10 1.93 -5.87
CA ILE A 11 -14.75 2.25 -5.40
C ILE A 11 -13.76 1.22 -5.95
N ALA A 12 -14.03 -0.09 -5.80
CA ALA A 12 -13.16 -1.15 -6.28
C ALA A 12 -12.84 -1.05 -7.79
N SER A 13 -13.75 -0.50 -8.59
CA SER A 13 -13.55 -0.34 -10.04
C SER A 13 -12.40 0.62 -10.37
N TYR A 14 -12.11 1.61 -9.51
CA TYR A 14 -10.96 2.52 -9.67
C TYR A 14 -9.61 1.86 -9.36
N HIS A 15 -9.63 0.74 -8.64
CA HIS A 15 -8.43 -0.03 -8.27
C HIS A 15 -8.24 -1.30 -9.11
N PHE A 16 -9.23 -1.66 -9.92
CA PHE A 16 -9.22 -2.93 -10.61
C PHE A 16 -8.04 -3.00 -11.58
N CYS A 17 -7.12 -3.91 -11.30
CA CYS A 17 -5.95 -4.15 -12.10
C CYS A 17 -5.77 -5.67 -12.27
N PRO A 18 -5.56 -6.20 -13.50
CA PRO A 18 -5.49 -7.64 -13.74
C PRO A 18 -4.42 -8.40 -12.95
N TRP A 19 -3.38 -7.70 -12.48
CA TRP A 19 -2.24 -8.29 -11.77
C TRP A 19 -2.14 -7.89 -10.30
N THR A 20 -3.04 -7.03 -9.79
CA THR A 20 -3.13 -6.80 -8.35
C THR A 20 -4.20 -7.70 -7.75
N LEU A 21 -4.04 -8.06 -6.48
CA LEU A 21 -5.06 -8.77 -5.74
C LEU A 21 -6.40 -8.02 -5.76
N HIS A 22 -7.50 -8.75 -5.54
CA HIS A 22 -8.82 -8.15 -5.37
C HIS A 22 -8.74 -7.06 -4.28
N PRO A 23 -9.10 -5.80 -4.60
CA PRO A 23 -9.16 -4.73 -3.60
C PRO A 23 -10.01 -5.16 -2.42
N TRP A 24 -9.62 -4.80 -1.20
CA TRP A 24 -10.35 -5.15 0.01
C TRP A 24 -11.84 -4.72 -0.07
N THR A 25 -12.16 -3.65 -0.80
CA THR A 25 -13.52 -3.19 -1.06
C THR A 25 -14.37 -4.22 -1.80
N MET A 26 -13.79 -5.11 -2.63
CA MET A 26 -14.52 -6.20 -3.29
C MET A 26 -15.00 -7.29 -2.31
N THR A 27 -14.45 -7.34 -1.10
CA THR A 27 -14.88 -8.29 -0.07
C THR A 27 -16.18 -7.86 0.60
N ILE A 28 -16.46 -6.54 0.64
CA ILE A 28 -17.59 -5.95 1.36
C ILE A 28 -18.95 -6.56 0.98
N PRO A 29 -19.29 -6.77 -0.31
CA PRO A 29 -20.58 -7.36 -0.67
C PRO A 29 -20.75 -8.81 -0.23
N GLN A 30 -19.65 -9.50 0.11
CA GLN A 30 -19.64 -10.90 0.55
C GLN A 30 -19.75 -11.04 2.07
N LEU A 31 -19.53 -9.95 2.80
CA LEU A 31 -19.61 -9.94 4.26
C LEU A 31 -21.08 -9.96 4.70
N SER A 32 -21.38 -10.70 5.77
CA SER A 32 -22.67 -10.64 6.45
C SER A 32 -22.75 -9.36 7.30
N LEU A 33 -23.07 -8.25 6.65
CA LEU A 33 -23.01 -6.92 7.26
C LEU A 33 -24.24 -6.62 8.11
N SER A 34 -24.02 -6.33 9.40
CA SER A 34 -25.08 -5.83 10.29
C SER A 34 -25.60 -4.47 9.82
N ALA A 35 -26.81 -4.11 10.23
CA ALA A 35 -27.36 -2.77 9.98
C ALA A 35 -26.44 -1.68 10.57
N ASP A 36 -25.83 -1.94 11.71
CA ASP A 36 -24.84 -1.06 12.33
C ASP A 36 -23.64 -0.83 11.42
N PHE A 37 -23.06 -1.90 10.85
CA PHE A 37 -21.95 -1.75 9.91
C PHE A 37 -22.31 -0.86 8.72
N GLN A 38 -23.50 -1.07 8.14
CA GLN A 38 -23.94 -0.28 6.99
C GLN A 38 -24.05 1.22 7.35
N SER A 39 -24.58 1.54 8.53
CA SER A 39 -24.67 2.92 9.03
C SER A 39 -23.30 3.55 9.24
N ILE A 40 -22.34 2.75 9.69
CA ILE A 40 -21.00 3.17 10.06
C ILE A 40 -20.14 3.43 8.81
N MET A 41 -20.19 2.54 7.81
CA MET A 41 -19.40 2.64 6.58
C MET A 41 -19.97 3.61 5.55
N LEU A 42 -21.21 4.05 5.71
CA LEU A 42 -21.88 4.92 4.76
C LEU A 42 -21.10 6.22 4.52
N LEU A 43 -20.72 6.92 5.59
CA LEU A 43 -20.04 8.22 5.47
C LEU A 43 -18.63 8.10 4.86
N PRO A 44 -17.73 7.20 5.32
CA PRO A 44 -16.43 7.03 4.67
C PRO A 44 -16.55 6.69 3.17
N PHE A 45 -17.47 5.80 2.79
CA PHE A 45 -17.66 5.46 1.37
C PHE A 45 -18.26 6.60 0.56
N GLN A 46 -19.19 7.37 1.11
CA GLN A 46 -19.68 8.58 0.46
C GLN A 46 -18.58 9.62 0.27
N ALA A 47 -17.65 9.74 1.21
CA ALA A 47 -16.48 10.62 1.08
C ALA A 47 -15.60 10.19 -0.10
N VAL A 48 -15.21 8.91 -0.15
CA VAL A 48 -14.38 8.36 -1.23
C VAL A 48 -15.10 8.49 -2.60
N MET A 49 -16.37 8.10 -2.66
CA MET A 49 -17.18 8.22 -3.89
C MET A 49 -17.30 9.66 -4.40
N ALA A 50 -17.58 10.62 -3.51
CA ALA A 50 -17.70 12.02 -3.87
C ALA A 50 -16.37 12.59 -4.35
N ALA A 51 -15.26 12.20 -3.71
CA ALA A 51 -13.94 12.63 -4.14
C ALA A 51 -13.57 12.02 -5.51
N PHE A 52 -13.89 10.74 -5.80
CA PHE A 52 -13.64 10.13 -7.11
C PHE A 52 -14.49 10.81 -8.19
N SER A 53 -15.74 11.13 -7.85
CA SER A 53 -16.67 11.82 -8.74
C SER A 53 -16.24 13.26 -9.04
N ALA A 54 -15.51 13.90 -8.13
CA ALA A 54 -14.94 15.23 -8.36
C ALA A 54 -13.74 15.20 -9.33
N LEU A 55 -13.10 14.04 -9.53
CA LEU A 55 -11.86 13.93 -10.29
C LEU A 55 -11.97 14.37 -11.76
N PRO A 56 -12.98 13.96 -12.54
CA PRO A 56 -13.01 14.32 -13.96
C PRO A 56 -13.32 15.80 -14.23
N SER A 57 -13.95 16.52 -13.30
CA SER A 57 -14.61 17.81 -13.58
C SER A 57 -14.14 18.99 -12.72
N ASN A 58 -13.17 18.80 -11.83
CA ASN A 58 -12.76 19.80 -10.82
C ASN A 58 -13.97 20.38 -10.06
N ASP A 59 -14.89 19.52 -9.63
CA ASP A 59 -16.10 20.02 -8.98
C ASP A 59 -15.80 20.38 -7.52
N ALA A 60 -15.61 21.68 -7.25
CA ALA A 60 -15.38 22.22 -5.91
C ALA A 60 -16.52 21.91 -4.93
N SER A 61 -17.77 21.81 -5.41
CA SER A 61 -18.92 21.46 -4.59
C SER A 61 -18.85 19.99 -4.16
N LEU A 62 -18.57 19.08 -5.10
CA LEU A 62 -18.37 17.67 -4.79
C LEU A 62 -17.18 17.45 -3.84
N ARG A 63 -16.08 18.19 -4.02
CA ARG A 63 -14.95 18.15 -3.08
C ARG A 63 -15.35 18.58 -1.67
N ALA A 64 -16.05 19.71 -1.53
CA ALA A 64 -16.53 20.19 -0.24
C ALA A 64 -17.48 19.18 0.43
N VAL A 65 -18.35 18.53 -0.35
CA VAL A 65 -19.21 17.44 0.11
C VAL A 65 -18.38 16.24 0.57
N ALA A 66 -17.36 15.85 -0.19
CA ALA A 66 -16.48 14.74 0.14
C ALA A 66 -15.76 14.97 1.49
N TYR A 67 -15.19 16.16 1.70
CA TYR A 67 -14.57 16.54 2.96
C TYR A 67 -15.55 16.55 4.14
N ARG A 68 -16.80 17.00 3.93
CA ARG A 68 -17.84 16.94 4.97
C ARG A 68 -18.17 15.51 5.38
N TYR A 69 -18.30 14.60 4.41
CA TYR A 69 -18.51 13.19 4.69
C TYR A 69 -17.33 12.56 5.41
N TYR A 70 -16.10 12.87 4.99
CA TYR A 70 -14.88 12.42 5.65
C TYR A 70 -14.82 12.90 7.10
N ALA A 71 -15.01 14.20 7.37
CA ALA A 71 -14.97 14.76 8.72
C ALA A 71 -16.01 14.09 9.64
N SER A 72 -17.25 13.93 9.14
CA SER A 72 -18.32 13.26 9.87
C SER A 72 -18.02 11.77 10.12
N GLY A 73 -17.40 11.10 9.14
CA GLY A 73 -16.97 9.71 9.25
C GLY A 73 -15.85 9.53 10.28
N LEU A 74 -14.87 10.43 10.28
CA LEU A 74 -13.75 10.46 11.22
C LEU A 74 -14.24 10.68 12.66
N GLU A 75 -15.13 11.63 12.90
CA GLU A 75 -15.74 11.87 14.23
C GLU A 75 -16.44 10.62 14.75
N ARG A 76 -17.20 9.92 13.90
CA ARG A 76 -17.85 8.65 14.27
C ARG A 76 -16.84 7.55 14.58
N HIS A 77 -15.78 7.45 13.79
CA HIS A 77 -14.72 6.47 13.99
C HIS A 77 -14.01 6.68 15.32
N GLN A 78 -13.65 7.93 15.64
CA GLN A 78 -13.08 8.32 16.94
C GLN A 78 -14.03 7.99 18.10
N ALA A 79 -15.31 8.30 17.97
CA ALA A 79 -16.31 7.97 18.99
C ALA A 79 -16.43 6.46 19.22
N GLN A 80 -16.31 5.63 18.18
CA GLN A 80 -16.31 4.18 18.31
C GLN A 80 -15.07 3.66 19.01
N PHE A 81 -13.89 4.18 18.63
CA PHE A 81 -12.65 3.87 19.33
C PHE A 81 -12.77 4.16 20.82
N HIS A 82 -13.23 5.36 21.21
CA HIS A 82 -13.39 5.71 22.62
C HIS A 82 -14.34 4.78 23.39
N ARG A 83 -15.37 4.23 22.74
CA ARG A 83 -16.28 3.25 23.35
C ARG A 83 -15.63 1.88 23.55
N LEU A 84 -14.66 1.53 22.70
CA LEU A 84 -14.00 0.22 22.68
C LEU A 84 -12.69 0.17 23.46
N VAL A 85 -12.03 1.33 23.68
CA VAL A 85 -10.79 1.47 24.47
C VAL A 85 -10.86 0.86 25.89
N PRO A 86 -11.99 0.90 26.63
CA PRO A 86 -12.06 0.25 27.95
C PRO A 86 -11.95 -1.28 27.93
N TRP A 87 -12.00 -1.94 26.77
CA TRP A 87 -12.16 -3.41 26.64
C TRP A 87 -10.94 -4.09 26.00
N GLN A 88 -9.76 -3.94 26.59
CA GLN A 88 -8.49 -4.42 26.03
C GLN A 88 -8.22 -5.95 26.13
N LYS A 89 -9.15 -6.80 26.57
CA LYS A 89 -8.85 -8.24 26.74
C LYS A 89 -9.59 -9.23 25.85
N HIS A 90 -10.71 -8.87 25.24
CA HIS A 90 -11.48 -9.79 24.39
C HIS A 90 -12.25 -9.02 23.30
N GLN A 91 -11.53 -8.47 22.31
CA GLN A 91 -12.22 -7.90 21.16
C GLN A 91 -12.96 -9.00 20.40
N HIS A 92 -14.25 -8.80 20.16
CA HIS A 92 -14.97 -9.61 19.19
C HIS A 92 -14.36 -9.37 17.80
N PRO A 93 -13.99 -10.41 17.03
CA PRO A 93 -13.40 -10.26 15.70
C PRO A 93 -14.18 -9.34 14.75
N VAL A 94 -15.52 -9.30 14.90
CA VAL A 94 -16.41 -8.43 14.14
C VAL A 94 -16.18 -6.94 14.45
N SER A 95 -15.99 -6.58 15.72
CA SER A 95 -15.74 -5.18 16.12
C SER A 95 -14.39 -4.69 15.61
N LEU A 96 -13.37 -5.54 15.67
CA LEU A 96 -12.05 -5.24 15.13
C LEU A 96 -12.11 -5.04 13.61
N LEU A 97 -12.77 -5.95 12.89
CA LEU A 97 -12.93 -5.84 11.45
C LEU A 97 -13.65 -4.54 11.06
N ASN A 98 -14.70 -4.15 11.79
CA ASN A 98 -15.43 -2.91 11.51
C ASN A 98 -14.54 -1.67 11.65
N LEU A 99 -13.78 -1.56 12.74
CA LEU A 99 -12.82 -0.47 12.93
C LEU A 99 -11.76 -0.46 11.83
N LEU A 100 -11.26 -1.63 11.45
CA LEU A 100 -10.23 -1.74 10.43
C LEU A 100 -10.75 -1.33 9.06
N LEU A 101 -11.96 -1.78 8.67
CA LEU A 101 -12.59 -1.39 7.41
C LEU A 101 -12.89 0.11 7.35
N MET A 102 -13.34 0.71 8.45
CA MET A 102 -13.48 2.17 8.53
C MET A 102 -12.15 2.90 8.35
N SER A 103 -11.11 2.44 9.05
CA SER A 103 -9.76 2.98 8.92
C SER A 103 -9.28 2.93 7.48
N MET A 104 -9.48 1.80 6.79
CA MET A 104 -9.12 1.64 5.38
C MET A 104 -9.91 2.57 4.47
N ALA A 105 -11.21 2.78 4.71
CA ALA A 105 -12.02 3.71 3.91
C ALA A 105 -11.60 5.18 4.10
N LEU A 106 -11.26 5.58 5.33
CA LEU A 106 -10.77 6.94 5.61
C LEU A 106 -9.36 7.15 5.05
N LEU A 107 -8.50 6.13 5.15
CA LEU A 107 -7.18 6.12 4.52
C LEU A 107 -7.28 6.26 3.00
N GLU A 108 -8.22 5.55 2.37
CA GLU A 108 -8.49 5.65 0.93
C GLU A 108 -8.86 7.09 0.52
N PHE A 109 -9.71 7.75 1.31
CA PHE A 109 -10.04 9.16 1.10
C PHE A 109 -8.81 10.05 1.19
N GLU A 110 -7.96 9.89 2.20
CA GLU A 110 -6.78 10.73 2.40
C GLU A 110 -5.69 10.53 1.35
N MET A 111 -5.55 9.33 0.80
CA MET A 111 -4.64 9.09 -0.32
C MET A 111 -5.10 9.81 -1.59
N MET A 112 -6.40 10.04 -1.76
CA MET A 112 -6.96 10.66 -2.95
C MET A 112 -7.19 12.17 -2.83
N ALA A 113 -7.59 12.63 -1.65
CA ALA A 113 -7.81 14.03 -1.31
C ALA A 113 -6.95 14.41 -0.09
N PRO A 114 -5.61 14.39 -0.24
CA PRO A 114 -4.71 14.68 0.88
C PRO A 114 -4.88 16.13 1.36
N LEU A 115 -5.02 16.29 2.67
CA LEU A 115 -4.97 17.61 3.33
C LEU A 115 -3.53 18.13 3.47
N GLY A 116 -2.55 17.24 3.32
CA GLY A 116 -1.12 17.53 3.28
C GLY A 116 -0.35 16.32 2.76
N MET A 117 0.93 16.49 2.42
CA MET A 117 1.74 15.43 1.78
C MET A 117 1.75 14.10 2.56
N ASP A 118 1.64 14.18 3.89
CA ASP A 118 1.76 13.03 4.79
C ASP A 118 0.50 12.78 5.64
N SER A 119 -0.65 13.41 5.30
CA SER A 119 -1.87 13.30 6.13
C SER A 119 -2.33 11.85 6.32
N TRP A 120 -2.10 11.01 5.31
CA TRP A 120 -2.47 9.59 5.29
C TRP A 120 -1.59 8.70 6.17
N LEU A 121 -0.37 9.13 6.54
CA LEU A 121 0.58 8.30 7.29
C LEU A 121 0.03 7.90 8.66
N SER A 122 -0.61 8.84 9.36
CA SER A 122 -1.15 8.58 10.70
C SER A 122 -2.29 7.55 10.65
N HIS A 123 -3.17 7.62 9.63
CA HIS A 123 -4.21 6.61 9.45
C HIS A 123 -3.64 5.26 9.02
N ALA A 124 -2.61 5.22 8.17
CA ALA A 124 -1.96 3.96 7.79
C ALA A 124 -1.38 3.25 9.02
N HIS A 125 -0.70 3.98 9.92
CA HIS A 125 -0.21 3.43 11.19
C HIS A 125 -1.34 2.99 12.14
N GLY A 126 -2.44 3.76 12.20
CA GLY A 126 -3.63 3.38 12.97
C GLY A 126 -4.26 2.09 12.47
N ALA A 127 -4.43 1.95 11.15
CA ALA A 127 -4.93 0.74 10.52
C ALA A 127 -3.99 -0.46 10.75
N LEU A 128 -2.66 -0.25 10.68
CA LEU A 128 -1.68 -1.28 11.01
C LEU A 128 -1.81 -1.74 12.47
N SER A 129 -2.02 -0.83 13.41
CA SER A 129 -2.17 -1.14 14.85
C SER A 129 -3.46 -1.92 15.14
N LEU A 130 -4.51 -1.72 14.33
CA LEU A 130 -5.69 -2.57 14.37
C LEU A 130 -5.40 -3.95 13.76
N LEU A 131 -4.76 -4.00 12.60
CA LEU A 131 -4.40 -5.27 11.95
C LEU A 131 -3.52 -6.14 12.86
N GLU A 132 -2.60 -5.53 13.60
CA GLU A 132 -1.73 -6.22 14.55
C GLU A 132 -2.53 -7.01 15.61
N GLN A 133 -3.69 -6.50 16.03
CA GLN A 133 -4.56 -7.19 16.99
C GLN A 133 -5.21 -8.44 16.42
N ALA A 134 -5.38 -8.54 15.08
CA ALA A 134 -5.79 -9.77 14.42
C ALA A 134 -4.65 -10.80 14.35
N GLY A 135 -3.40 -10.33 14.41
CA GLY A 135 -2.20 -11.13 14.26
C GLY A 135 -2.01 -11.69 12.85
N PRO A 136 -0.82 -12.25 12.56
CA PRO A 136 -0.53 -12.80 11.24
C PRO A 136 -1.38 -14.05 10.93
N GLN A 137 -1.82 -14.81 11.94
CA GLN A 137 -2.75 -15.93 11.77
C GLN A 137 -4.13 -15.47 11.33
N GLY A 138 -4.65 -14.37 11.89
CA GLY A 138 -5.95 -13.81 11.51
C GLY A 138 -5.98 -13.28 10.08
N CYS A 139 -4.82 -13.00 9.49
CA CYS A 139 -4.67 -12.47 8.14
C CYS A 139 -4.57 -13.54 7.05
N GLN A 140 -4.79 -14.82 7.34
CA GLN A 140 -4.71 -15.91 6.36
C GLN A 140 -5.95 -16.03 5.46
N VAL A 141 -7.04 -15.35 5.81
CA VAL A 141 -8.34 -15.44 5.14
C VAL A 141 -8.94 -14.06 4.92
N SER A 142 -9.82 -13.97 3.92
CA SER A 142 -10.58 -12.75 3.64
C SER A 142 -11.53 -12.42 4.80
N PRO A 143 -11.76 -11.13 5.12
CA PRO A 143 -11.23 -9.92 4.46
C PRO A 143 -9.90 -9.40 5.02
N PHE A 144 -9.38 -9.99 6.09
CA PHE A 144 -8.13 -9.53 6.71
C PHE A 144 -6.93 -9.67 5.79
N PHE A 145 -6.89 -10.72 4.95
CA PHE A 145 -5.82 -10.92 3.97
C PHE A 145 -5.73 -9.76 2.97
N GLU A 146 -6.84 -9.32 2.37
CA GLU A 146 -6.82 -8.22 1.40
C GLU A 146 -6.39 -6.88 2.02
N ILE A 147 -6.81 -6.64 3.27
CA ILE A 147 -6.42 -5.44 4.02
C ILE A 147 -4.92 -5.48 4.35
N PHE A 148 -4.44 -6.62 4.87
CA PHE A 148 -3.03 -6.88 5.12
C PHE A 148 -2.19 -6.66 3.86
N TRP A 149 -2.63 -7.20 2.74
CA TRP A 149 -1.92 -7.11 1.47
C TRP A 149 -1.78 -5.66 1.01
N GLN A 150 -2.86 -4.87 1.09
CA GLN A 150 -2.83 -3.45 0.75
C GLN A 150 -1.90 -2.66 1.70
N LEU A 151 -1.98 -2.93 3.00
CA LEU A 151 -1.13 -2.26 4.00
C LEU A 151 0.35 -2.62 3.83
N ARG A 152 0.70 -3.84 3.38
CA ARG A 152 2.10 -4.20 3.10
C ARG A 152 2.74 -3.27 2.09
N PHE A 153 2.02 -2.92 1.02
CA PHE A 153 2.53 -1.97 0.04
C PHE A 153 2.73 -0.58 0.66
N LEU A 154 1.72 -0.02 1.33
CA LEU A 154 1.82 1.31 1.96
C LEU A 154 2.95 1.39 2.99
N MET A 155 3.05 0.37 3.85
CA MET A 155 4.09 0.30 4.87
C MET A 155 5.48 0.07 4.28
N SER A 156 5.61 -0.51 3.08
CA SER A 156 6.91 -0.63 2.41
C SER A 156 7.45 0.73 1.99
N TYR A 157 6.60 1.62 1.47
CA TYR A 157 6.99 3.00 1.20
C TYR A 157 7.44 3.72 2.47
N ILE A 158 6.67 3.59 3.55
CA ILE A 158 7.00 4.21 4.85
C ILE A 158 8.34 3.68 5.37
N ALA A 159 8.58 2.36 5.26
CA ALA A 159 9.83 1.76 5.67
C ALA A 159 11.02 2.33 4.87
N LEU A 160 10.89 2.45 3.55
CA LEU A 160 11.93 2.99 2.68
C LEU A 160 12.17 4.50 2.89
N SER A 161 11.13 5.30 3.07
CA SER A 161 11.25 6.75 3.26
C SER A 161 11.87 7.11 4.60
N THR A 162 11.46 6.40 5.66
CA THR A 162 11.91 6.65 7.04
C THR A 162 13.15 5.83 7.44
N ARG A 163 13.50 4.81 6.64
CA ARG A 163 14.52 3.80 6.96
C ARG A 163 14.25 3.07 8.28
N LYS A 164 12.97 2.87 8.62
CA LYS A 164 12.55 2.16 9.82
C LYS A 164 11.87 0.84 9.45
N THR A 165 12.23 -0.21 10.16
CA THR A 165 11.61 -1.53 9.98
C THR A 165 10.13 -1.49 10.31
N SER A 166 9.31 -2.10 9.46
CA SER A 166 7.89 -2.33 9.74
C SER A 166 7.70 -3.69 10.41
N LEU A 167 6.69 -3.80 11.30
CA LEU A 167 6.23 -5.09 11.82
C LEU A 167 5.95 -6.10 10.68
N LEU A 168 5.44 -5.60 9.55
CA LEU A 168 5.12 -6.41 8.37
C LEU A 168 6.35 -7.01 7.68
N GLY A 169 7.57 -6.54 8.00
CA GLY A 169 8.84 -7.10 7.53
C GLY A 169 9.39 -8.21 8.43
N THR A 170 8.69 -8.60 9.50
CA THR A 170 9.09 -9.72 10.35
C THR A 170 8.71 -11.06 9.71
N ARG A 171 9.44 -12.12 10.04
CA ARG A 171 9.23 -13.47 9.47
C ARG A 171 7.77 -13.93 9.57
N ASP A 172 7.15 -13.74 10.73
CA ASP A 172 5.79 -14.20 10.96
C ASP A 172 4.79 -13.50 10.04
N TRP A 173 4.91 -12.18 9.87
CA TRP A 173 4.05 -11.39 8.99
C TRP A 173 4.34 -11.60 7.51
N MET A 174 5.58 -11.97 7.15
CA MET A 174 5.92 -12.31 5.78
C MET A 174 5.45 -13.72 5.39
N GLU A 175 5.40 -14.69 6.30
CA GLU A 175 5.14 -16.10 5.94
C GLU A 175 3.72 -16.56 6.26
N ILE A 176 3.24 -16.29 7.48
CA ILE A 176 2.00 -16.90 8.00
C ILE A 176 0.76 -16.50 7.20
N PRO A 177 0.52 -15.21 6.85
CA PRO A 177 -0.65 -14.83 6.05
C PRO A 177 -0.73 -15.51 4.68
N PHE A 178 0.39 -15.99 4.14
CA PHE A 178 0.48 -16.59 2.82
C PHE A 178 0.35 -18.11 2.81
N LEU A 179 0.16 -18.78 3.95
CA LEU A 179 0.16 -20.25 4.02
C LEU A 179 -0.88 -20.92 3.12
N HIS A 180 -2.08 -20.33 2.97
CA HIS A 180 -3.14 -20.91 2.12
C HIS A 180 -3.03 -20.55 0.64
N ARG A 181 -2.52 -19.35 0.33
CA ARG A 181 -2.54 -18.79 -1.04
C ARG A 181 -1.20 -18.96 -1.76
N GLY A 182 -0.09 -19.01 -1.03
CA GLY A 182 1.26 -18.84 -1.55
C GLY A 182 1.56 -17.38 -1.93
N LYS A 183 2.85 -17.10 -2.13
CA LYS A 183 3.35 -15.78 -2.55
C LYS A 183 3.46 -15.67 -4.07
N THR A 184 3.02 -14.54 -4.60
CA THR A 184 3.31 -14.09 -5.97
C THR A 184 4.72 -13.48 -6.05
N GLU A 185 5.18 -13.15 -7.26
CA GLU A 185 6.43 -12.40 -7.44
C GLU A 185 6.34 -11.02 -6.79
N PHE A 186 5.22 -10.32 -6.98
CA PHE A 186 4.96 -9.03 -6.33
C PHE A 186 5.08 -9.13 -4.80
N ASP A 187 4.51 -10.17 -4.19
CA ASP A 187 4.60 -10.37 -2.74
C ASP A 187 6.04 -10.51 -2.25
N ARG A 188 6.88 -11.21 -3.03
CA ARG A 188 8.31 -11.38 -2.71
C ARG A 188 9.06 -10.07 -2.86
N VAL A 189 8.75 -9.27 -3.88
CA VAL A 189 9.36 -7.94 -4.04
C VAL A 189 8.99 -7.05 -2.85
N ILE A 190 7.72 -7.01 -2.43
CA ILE A 190 7.29 -6.25 -1.25
C ILE A 190 7.99 -6.74 0.03
N ASP A 191 8.22 -8.05 0.20
CA ASP A 191 9.04 -8.56 1.31
C ASP A 191 10.43 -7.92 1.31
N THR A 192 11.09 -7.84 0.14
CA THR A 192 12.42 -7.22 0.05
C THR A 192 12.45 -5.72 0.34
N LEU A 193 11.33 -5.01 0.15
CA LEU A 193 11.20 -3.58 0.49
C LEU A 193 10.97 -3.39 1.99
N LEU A 194 10.19 -4.28 2.61
CA LEU A 194 9.93 -4.28 4.05
C LEU A 194 11.15 -4.75 4.85
N LEU A 195 11.98 -5.61 4.26
CA LEU A 195 13.29 -6.02 4.75
C LEU A 195 14.32 -4.92 4.49
N LEU A 196 14.34 -3.91 5.36
CA LEU A 196 15.48 -3.01 5.43
C LEU A 196 16.71 -3.81 5.91
N ASP A 197 17.83 -3.66 5.20
CA ASP A 197 19.07 -4.35 5.55
C ASP A 197 19.55 -3.90 6.94
N THR A 198 19.32 -4.75 7.95
CA THR A 198 19.68 -4.51 9.35
C THR A 198 21.19 -4.42 9.58
N LYS A 199 22.01 -4.76 8.56
CA LYS A 199 23.45 -4.53 8.58
C LYS A 199 23.84 -3.04 8.62
N LEU A 200 22.90 -2.12 8.38
CA LEU A 200 23.13 -0.67 8.36
C LEU A 200 22.68 0.05 9.65
N ILE A 201 22.12 -0.66 10.64
CA ILE A 201 21.71 -0.08 11.94
C ILE A 201 22.77 -0.33 13.04
N LYS A 202 23.78 -1.17 12.78
CA LYS A 202 24.93 -1.34 13.69
C LYS A 202 26.01 -0.29 13.43
N GLY A 203 25.72 0.93 13.87
CA GLY A 203 26.68 2.01 14.08
C GLY A 203 26.44 2.62 15.44
N ASP A 204 26.59 1.82 16.50
CA ASP A 204 27.26 2.17 17.75
C ASP A 204 26.96 1.12 18.85
N ASP A 205 28.06 0.69 19.45
CA ASP A 205 28.24 0.08 20.76
C ASP A 205 28.35 -1.46 20.94
N TRP A 206 29.61 -1.81 21.24
CA TRP A 206 30.22 -2.88 22.04
C TRP A 206 30.15 -4.38 21.68
N ASP A 207 31.32 -4.86 21.24
CA ASP A 207 32.02 -6.12 21.59
C ASP A 207 31.30 -7.13 22.50
N THR A 208 31.19 -8.40 22.07
CA THR A 208 32.24 -9.44 22.17
C THR A 208 31.62 -10.84 21.95
N LYS A 209 32.44 -11.77 21.43
CA LYS A 209 32.37 -13.25 21.53
C LYS A 209 31.52 -14.00 20.47
N THR A 210 32.16 -14.47 19.39
CA THR A 210 32.78 -15.81 19.19
C THR A 210 31.77 -16.95 19.01
N GLY A 211 31.77 -17.55 17.81
CA GLY A 211 31.15 -18.85 17.51
C GLY A 211 31.11 -19.12 15.99
N GLU A 212 31.87 -20.11 15.55
CA GLU A 212 32.14 -20.53 14.16
C GLU A 212 30.94 -21.09 13.36
N PRO A 213 31.08 -21.31 12.03
CA PRO A 213 29.97 -21.45 11.09
C PRO A 213 29.61 -22.92 10.78
N GLU A 214 28.33 -23.25 10.75
CA GLU A 214 27.85 -24.50 10.13
C GLU A 214 27.19 -24.26 8.78
N LYS A 215 27.84 -24.82 7.75
CA LYS A 215 27.31 -25.05 6.42
C LYS A 215 26.32 -26.22 6.45
N SER A 216 25.16 -26.07 5.83
CA SER A 216 24.45 -27.22 5.25
C SER A 216 23.64 -26.79 4.03
N SER A 217 24.23 -27.03 2.87
CA SER A 217 23.54 -27.13 1.58
C SER A 217 22.67 -28.39 1.56
N LYS A 218 21.43 -28.28 1.06
CA LYS A 218 20.79 -29.41 0.36
C LYS A 218 19.74 -28.91 -0.63
N ASN A 219 20.06 -29.18 -1.89
CA ASN A 219 19.21 -29.06 -3.06
C ASN A 219 18.00 -29.99 -2.94
N LEU A 220 16.82 -29.53 -3.35
CA LEU A 220 15.80 -30.43 -3.90
C LEU A 220 15.19 -29.82 -5.16
N SER A 221 15.56 -30.43 -6.28
CA SER A 221 14.91 -30.37 -7.57
C SER A 221 13.51 -31.00 -7.49
N GLY A 222 12.51 -30.33 -8.05
CA GLY A 222 11.18 -30.87 -8.25
C GLY A 222 10.50 -30.15 -9.40
N SER A 223 10.52 -30.78 -10.57
CA SER A 223 9.80 -30.37 -11.77
C SER A 223 8.29 -30.42 -11.57
N TYR A 224 7.57 -29.36 -11.96
CA TYR A 224 6.19 -29.50 -12.42
C TYR A 224 5.95 -28.64 -13.66
N SER A 225 5.33 -29.31 -14.62
CA SER A 225 5.22 -28.97 -16.02
C SER A 225 4.31 -27.78 -16.32
N ALA A 226 4.61 -27.19 -17.46
CA ALA A 226 3.83 -26.18 -18.16
C ALA A 226 2.42 -26.68 -18.52
N GLU A 227 1.41 -25.87 -18.18
CA GLU A 227 0.18 -25.73 -18.97
C GLU A 227 -0.62 -24.51 -18.48
N SER A 228 -0.53 -23.40 -19.22
CA SER A 228 -1.60 -22.40 -19.47
C SER A 228 -1.01 -21.17 -20.16
N ALA A 229 -0.41 -21.39 -21.32
CA ALA A 229 -0.15 -20.32 -22.27
C ALA A 229 -1.46 -20.01 -23.00
N SER A 230 -2.14 -18.91 -22.62
CA SER A 230 -2.80 -17.97 -23.55
C SER A 230 -3.69 -16.93 -22.84
N VAL A 231 -3.20 -16.27 -21.78
CA VAL A 231 -3.85 -15.03 -21.29
C VAL A 231 -2.98 -13.83 -21.67
N SER A 232 -3.32 -13.26 -22.83
CA SER A 232 -3.12 -11.86 -23.20
C SER A 232 -1.73 -11.24 -22.99
N SER A 233 -0.93 -11.26 -24.06
CA SER A 233 0.39 -10.59 -24.17
C SER A 233 0.40 -9.10 -23.75
N ASN A 234 -0.74 -8.40 -23.82
CA ASN A 234 -0.85 -6.99 -23.40
C ASN A 234 -1.19 -6.79 -21.91
N GLN A 235 -1.69 -7.83 -21.22
CA GLN A 235 -2.02 -7.76 -19.78
C GLN A 235 -0.81 -8.00 -18.87
N ILE A 236 0.26 -8.60 -19.39
CA ILE A 236 1.46 -8.98 -18.62
C ILE A 236 2.44 -7.80 -18.49
N ALA A 237 2.53 -6.94 -19.50
CA ALA A 237 3.54 -5.87 -19.59
C ALA A 237 3.49 -4.83 -18.45
N GLY A 238 2.33 -4.60 -17.82
CA GLY A 238 2.22 -3.64 -16.72
C GLY A 238 2.76 -4.16 -15.38
N SER A 239 2.64 -5.47 -15.14
CA SER A 239 3.09 -6.10 -13.90
C SER A 239 4.61 -6.14 -13.80
N GLU A 240 5.29 -6.49 -14.90
CA GLU A 240 6.75 -6.52 -15.00
C GLU A 240 7.36 -5.14 -14.79
N GLN A 241 6.74 -4.09 -15.35
CA GLN A 241 7.17 -2.70 -15.17
C GLN A 241 7.11 -2.27 -13.71
N ILE A 242 6.01 -2.59 -13.02
CA ILE A 242 5.87 -2.27 -11.59
C ILE A 242 6.87 -3.06 -10.74
N ILE A 243 7.05 -4.35 -11.03
CA ILE A 243 8.04 -5.19 -10.34
C ILE A 243 9.45 -4.61 -10.51
N ARG A 244 9.85 -4.27 -11.74
CA ARG A 244 11.14 -3.66 -12.04
C ARG A 244 11.32 -2.32 -11.34
N LEU A 245 10.30 -1.47 -11.36
CA LEU A 245 10.30 -0.19 -10.66
C LEU A 245 10.52 -0.37 -9.15
N LEU A 246 9.83 -1.31 -8.52
CA LEU A 246 9.98 -1.60 -7.09
C LEU A 246 11.35 -2.21 -6.74
N ILE A 247 11.90 -3.07 -7.60
CA ILE A 247 13.27 -3.61 -7.44
C ILE A 247 14.30 -2.48 -7.51
N ASN A 248 14.22 -1.63 -8.56
CA ASN A 248 15.14 -0.50 -8.71
C ASN A 248 15.03 0.47 -7.54
N LEU A 249 13.82 0.66 -7.01
CA LEU A 249 13.57 1.48 -5.84
C LEU A 249 14.34 0.97 -4.60
N ARG A 250 14.25 -0.34 -4.32
CA ARG A 250 15.02 -0.97 -3.24
C ARG A 250 16.52 -0.70 -3.36
N GLU A 251 17.04 -0.92 -4.57
CA GLU A 251 18.46 -0.77 -4.84
C GLU A 251 18.89 0.70 -4.72
N LEU A 252 18.04 1.65 -5.13
CA LEU A 252 18.31 3.08 -4.98
C LEU A 252 18.46 3.48 -3.51
N VAL A 253 17.52 3.04 -2.65
CA VAL A 253 17.58 3.33 -1.21
C VAL A 253 18.83 2.71 -0.57
N SER A 254 19.20 1.50 -0.98
CA SER A 254 20.38 0.80 -0.49
C SER A 254 21.69 1.47 -0.93
N ALA A 255 21.76 1.89 -2.20
CA ALA A 255 22.92 2.52 -2.80
C ALA A 255 23.28 3.89 -2.17
N HIS A 256 22.29 4.61 -1.64
CA HIS A 256 22.48 5.94 -1.05
C HIS A 256 23.52 6.01 0.07
N GLN A 257 23.81 4.90 0.78
CA GLN A 257 24.77 4.90 1.90
C GLN A 257 26.18 4.42 1.54
N ALA A 258 26.36 3.66 0.44
CA ALA A 258 27.57 2.86 0.24
C ALA A 258 28.09 2.79 -1.20
N ASP A 259 27.33 3.27 -2.19
CA ASP A 259 27.64 3.08 -3.61
C ASP A 259 28.06 4.36 -4.32
N SER A 260 28.63 4.17 -5.52
CA SER A 260 29.05 5.25 -6.40
C SER A 260 27.84 6.05 -6.95
N PRO A 261 27.98 7.37 -7.14
CA PRO A 261 26.92 8.22 -7.68
C PRO A 261 26.38 7.74 -9.03
N GLU A 262 27.20 7.10 -9.87
CA GLU A 262 26.81 6.59 -11.18
C GLU A 262 25.71 5.52 -11.07
N ARG A 263 25.81 4.62 -10.08
CA ARG A 263 24.79 3.59 -9.85
C ARG A 263 23.46 4.22 -9.41
N GLN A 264 23.51 5.20 -8.50
CA GLN A 264 22.30 5.89 -8.03
C GLN A 264 21.65 6.69 -9.17
N ILE A 265 22.43 7.32 -10.05
CA ILE A 265 21.95 8.00 -11.27
C ILE A 265 21.28 7.00 -12.21
N ALA A 266 21.90 5.85 -12.47
CA ALA A 266 21.31 4.84 -13.35
C ALA A 266 19.96 4.33 -12.81
N LEU A 267 19.88 4.07 -11.50
CA LEU A 267 18.67 3.61 -10.84
C LEU A 267 17.56 4.66 -10.83
N SER A 268 17.88 5.91 -10.49
CA SER A 268 16.89 7.01 -10.49
C SER A 268 16.35 7.28 -11.90
N THR A 269 17.21 7.26 -12.92
CA THR A 269 16.80 7.39 -14.32
C THR A 269 15.87 6.26 -14.73
N ALA A 270 16.21 4.99 -14.43
CA ALA A 270 15.37 3.85 -14.76
C ALA A 270 13.99 3.91 -14.08
N ILE A 271 13.94 4.31 -12.80
CA ILE A 271 12.66 4.51 -12.08
C ILE A 271 11.82 5.58 -12.78
N LEU A 272 12.43 6.71 -13.16
CA LEU A 272 11.72 7.81 -13.81
C LEU A 272 11.21 7.43 -15.20
N GLU A 273 11.99 6.69 -15.99
CA GLU A 273 11.57 6.20 -17.30
C GLU A 273 10.36 5.25 -17.19
N ASP A 274 10.43 4.26 -16.30
CA ASP A 274 9.33 3.34 -16.05
C ASP A 274 8.09 4.07 -15.51
N SER A 275 8.28 5.05 -14.63
CA SER A 275 7.21 5.88 -14.08
C SER A 275 6.52 6.70 -15.17
N LYS A 276 7.28 7.39 -16.03
CA LYS A 276 6.74 8.17 -17.17
C LYS A 276 5.96 7.26 -18.13
N LEU A 277 6.50 6.08 -18.44
CA LEU A 277 5.84 5.12 -19.31
C LEU A 277 4.50 4.63 -18.72
N LEU A 278 4.48 4.24 -17.45
CA LEU A 278 3.26 3.82 -16.76
C LEU A 278 2.22 4.94 -16.69
N MET A 279 2.65 6.16 -16.40
CA MET A 279 1.78 7.34 -16.24
C MET A 279 1.27 7.90 -17.59
N SER A 280 1.89 7.51 -18.70
CA SER A 280 1.42 7.84 -20.06
C SER A 280 0.28 6.95 -20.54
N LYS A 281 -0.01 5.85 -19.85
CA LYS A 281 -1.10 4.93 -20.23
C LYS A 281 -2.46 5.64 -20.11
N PRO A 282 -3.41 5.39 -21.04
CA PRO A 282 -4.70 6.07 -21.05
C PRO A 282 -5.55 5.77 -19.81
N PHE A 283 -5.32 4.62 -19.18
CA PHE A 283 -5.92 4.24 -17.91
C PHE A 283 -4.85 3.58 -17.05
N LEU A 284 -4.58 4.18 -15.90
CA LEU A 284 -3.75 3.61 -14.85
C LEU A 284 -4.60 3.49 -13.58
N PRO A 285 -4.84 2.27 -13.06
CA PRO A 285 -5.60 2.09 -11.83
C PRO A 285 -5.02 2.94 -10.69
N PHE A 286 -5.87 3.42 -9.78
CA PHE A 286 -5.47 4.35 -8.74
C PHE A 286 -4.37 3.76 -7.82
N ASN A 287 -4.52 2.50 -7.41
CA ASN A 287 -3.51 1.79 -6.63
C ASN A 287 -2.15 1.67 -7.34
N VAL A 288 -2.14 1.47 -8.66
CA VAL A 288 -0.91 1.42 -9.45
C VAL A 288 -0.29 2.82 -9.56
N SER A 289 -1.12 3.85 -9.74
CA SER A 289 -0.67 5.24 -9.74
C SER A 289 0.00 5.61 -8.41
N LEU A 290 -0.60 5.21 -7.29
CA LEU A 290 0.00 5.38 -5.96
C LEU A 290 1.36 4.68 -5.84
N GLN A 291 1.51 3.47 -6.39
CA GLN A 291 2.79 2.75 -6.40
C GLN A 291 3.88 3.49 -7.18
N VAL A 292 3.54 3.99 -8.37
CA VAL A 292 4.47 4.75 -9.19
C VAL A 292 4.89 6.03 -8.48
N ILE A 293 3.94 6.78 -7.93
CA ILE A 293 4.20 8.08 -7.32
C ILE A 293 4.96 7.96 -6.00
N ALA A 294 4.70 6.91 -5.23
CA ALA A 294 5.52 6.56 -4.06
C ALA A 294 6.99 6.35 -4.45
N ALA A 295 7.27 5.64 -5.54
CA ALA A 295 8.64 5.47 -6.04
C ALA A 295 9.25 6.78 -6.52
N VAL A 296 8.50 7.60 -7.26
CA VAL A 296 8.94 8.93 -7.72
C VAL A 296 9.32 9.83 -6.54
N ASN A 297 8.53 9.85 -5.47
CA ASN A 297 8.86 10.62 -4.26
C ASN A 297 10.16 10.17 -3.60
N LEU A 298 10.43 8.88 -3.59
CA LEU A 298 11.70 8.35 -3.07
C LEU A 298 12.88 8.70 -3.99
N VAL A 299 12.67 8.90 -5.30
CA VAL A 299 13.70 9.45 -6.18
C VAL A 299 14.05 10.88 -5.79
N VAL A 300 13.06 11.73 -5.45
CA VAL A 300 13.33 13.09 -4.93
C VAL A 300 14.24 13.03 -3.70
N GLN A 301 14.02 12.06 -2.82
CA GLN A 301 14.78 11.89 -1.59
C GLN A 301 16.19 11.34 -1.82
N TYR A 302 16.35 10.35 -2.71
CA TYR A 302 17.57 9.54 -2.78
C TYR A 302 18.44 9.75 -4.01
N ALA A 303 17.94 10.35 -5.09
CA ALA A 303 18.76 10.64 -6.26
C ALA A 303 19.91 11.60 -5.91
N PRO A 304 21.12 11.42 -6.46
CA PRO A 304 22.25 12.30 -6.16
C PRO A 304 22.21 13.60 -6.98
N ASP A 305 21.62 13.58 -8.19
CA ASP A 305 21.57 14.73 -9.10
C ASP A 305 20.29 15.57 -8.92
N SER A 306 20.46 16.88 -8.94
CA SER A 306 19.39 17.87 -9.04
C SER A 306 18.42 17.64 -10.21
N VAL A 307 18.90 17.16 -11.36
CA VAL A 307 18.06 16.94 -12.55
C VAL A 307 17.02 15.84 -12.29
N GLN A 308 17.44 14.69 -11.79
CA GLN A 308 16.52 13.59 -11.47
C GLN A 308 15.54 13.97 -10.36
N ARG A 309 15.99 14.73 -9.36
CA ARG A 309 15.10 15.25 -8.31
C ARG A 309 14.06 16.20 -8.86
N GLN A 310 14.45 17.09 -9.78
CA GLN A 310 13.53 18.03 -10.41
C GLN A 310 12.53 17.32 -11.32
N ASP A 311 12.98 16.36 -12.13
CA ASP A 311 12.13 15.51 -12.96
C ASP A 311 11.11 14.73 -12.10
N ALA A 312 11.57 14.15 -11.00
CA ALA A 312 10.73 13.44 -10.05
C ALA A 312 9.70 14.37 -9.40
N ALA A 313 10.14 15.55 -8.94
CA ALA A 313 9.26 16.54 -8.33
C ALA A 313 8.21 17.07 -9.32
N GLN A 314 8.58 17.26 -10.59
CA GLN A 314 7.64 17.66 -11.63
C GLN A 314 6.64 16.55 -11.92
N LEU A 315 7.08 15.30 -12.04
CA LEU A 315 6.17 14.16 -12.26
C LEU A 315 5.20 13.98 -11.08
N TYR A 316 5.68 14.15 -9.86
CA TYR A 316 4.83 14.18 -8.67
C TYR A 316 3.83 15.33 -8.72
N ALA A 317 4.29 16.55 -9.03
CA ALA A 317 3.45 17.73 -9.12
C ALA A 317 2.41 17.63 -10.26
N ASP A 318 2.74 16.97 -11.36
CA ASP A 318 1.81 16.71 -12.46
C ASP A 318 0.73 15.71 -12.05
N TRP A 319 1.09 14.62 -11.37
CA TRP A 319 0.12 13.67 -10.85
C TRP A 319 -0.75 14.27 -9.75
N HIS A 320 -0.12 14.93 -8.78
CA HIS A 320 -0.82 15.60 -7.70
C HIS A 320 -1.64 16.77 -8.24
N GLY A 321 -1.18 17.45 -9.29
CA GLY A 321 -1.93 18.43 -10.07
C GLY A 321 -3.06 17.79 -10.88
N ARG A 322 -3.00 16.54 -11.31
CA ARG A 322 -4.21 15.86 -11.78
C ARG A 322 -5.21 15.60 -10.66
N LEU A 323 -4.78 15.62 -9.40
CA LEU A 323 -5.63 15.60 -8.20
C LEU A 323 -6.00 17.03 -7.69
N LEU A 324 -5.21 18.07 -8.03
CA LEU A 324 -5.27 19.45 -7.47
C LEU A 324 -5.36 20.62 -8.48
N LEU A 325 -5.10 20.48 -9.78
CA LEU A 325 -5.67 21.36 -10.83
C LEU A 325 -7.16 21.03 -11.04
N LEU A 326 -7.60 20.06 -10.24
CA LEU A 326 -8.90 19.92 -9.64
C LEU A 326 -9.05 20.69 -8.30
N ALA A 327 -8.38 21.84 -8.13
CA ALA A 327 -8.54 22.76 -6.99
C ALA A 327 -9.07 24.11 -7.42
#